data_AF-A0A842QVL4-F1
#
_entry.id   AF-A0A842QVL4-F1
#
_cell.length_a   1.000
_cell.length_b   1.000
_cell.length_c   1.000
_cell.angle_alpha   90.00
_cell.angle_beta   90.00
_cell.angle_gamma   90.00
#
_symmetry.space_group_name_H-M   'P 1'
#
loop_
_entity.id
_entity.type
_entity.pdbx_description
1 polymer ?
#
loop_
_entity_poly.entity_id
_entity_poly.type
_entity_poly.pdbx_seq_one_letter_code
_entity_poly.pdbx_strand_id
1 'polypeptide(L)'
;MGEEIRVHKPKSQGGEHSHNYGRGLSLDRFCTILEKETRKYPRDIWDVKILYTASVAKIYSKYKPILRKMYGDVSVVEMYTATEGAFGQQMYEYPYWRPNYDLYFFEVETDRETKILYELERDEWGKLIVSTPLFPRYRIGDLVEARVRTNSGFLVEISHGRS
;
A
#
# COMPACT_ATOMS: atom_id res chain seq x y z
N MET A 1 30.27 38.75 -14.17
CA MET A 1 30.67 37.41 -13.72
C MET A 1 29.42 36.67 -13.29
N GLY A 2 28.84 35.88 -14.20
CA GLY A 2 27.72 35.00 -13.92
C GLY A 2 28.01 33.68 -14.61
N GLU A 3 28.20 32.61 -13.84
CA GLU A 3 28.37 31.27 -14.37
C GLU A 3 27.00 30.58 -14.43
N GLU A 4 26.63 30.19 -15.64
CA GLU A 4 25.41 29.48 -15.99
C GLU A 4 25.64 27.98 -15.77
N ILE A 5 24.89 27.38 -14.83
CA ILE A 5 24.98 25.95 -14.52
C ILE A 5 24.35 25.15 -15.67
N ARG A 6 25.17 24.51 -16.50
CA ARG A 6 24.72 23.58 -17.55
C ARG A 6 24.21 22.29 -16.94
N VAL A 7 22.89 22.11 -16.92
CA VAL A 7 22.23 20.83 -16.61
C VAL A 7 22.34 19.90 -17.82
N HIS A 8 23.07 18.80 -17.65
CA HIS A 8 23.25 17.78 -18.69
C HIS A 8 21.97 16.94 -18.83
N LYS A 9 21.27 17.02 -19.97
CA LYS A 9 20.17 16.09 -20.32
C LYS A 9 20.77 14.75 -20.78
N PRO A 10 20.32 13.60 -20.27
CA PRO A 10 20.74 12.32 -20.82
C PRO A 10 20.02 12.02 -22.14
N LYS A 11 20.79 11.47 -23.09
CA LYS A 11 20.36 11.07 -24.44
C LYS A 11 19.38 9.89 -24.39
N SER A 12 18.34 9.97 -25.20
CA SER A 12 17.50 8.84 -25.59
C SER A 12 18.23 7.98 -26.63
N GLN A 13 18.44 6.69 -26.34
CA GLN A 13 18.53 5.64 -27.37
C GLN A 13 18.02 4.31 -26.80
N GLY A 14 17.21 3.63 -27.62
CA GLY A 14 16.50 2.41 -27.29
C GLY A 14 17.38 1.15 -27.33
N GLY A 15 16.82 0.12 -26.70
CA GLY A 15 17.31 -1.24 -26.68
C GLY A 15 16.26 -2.08 -25.96
N GLU A 16 15.32 -2.63 -26.71
CA GLU A 16 14.50 -3.74 -26.24
C GLU A 16 15.43 -4.91 -25.92
N HIS A 17 15.43 -5.36 -24.66
CA HIS A 17 15.30 -6.76 -24.28
C HIS A 17 15.30 -6.90 -22.74
N SER A 18 14.29 -7.64 -22.26
CA SER A 18 14.21 -8.38 -20.99
C SER A 18 14.06 -7.62 -19.63
N HIS A 19 12.87 -7.80 -19.06
CA HIS A 19 12.59 -7.93 -17.61
C HIS A 19 12.89 -6.72 -16.68
N ASN A 20 12.08 -5.66 -16.80
CA ASN A 20 11.96 -4.65 -15.74
C ASN A 20 10.98 -5.10 -14.64
N TYR A 21 11.37 -6.09 -13.82
CA TYR A 21 10.73 -6.33 -12.52
C TYR A 21 11.55 -5.59 -11.44
N GLY A 22 11.05 -4.44 -10.96
CA GLY A 22 11.56 -3.79 -9.73
C GLY A 22 12.10 -2.37 -9.88
N ARG A 23 11.21 -1.37 -10.03
CA ARG A 23 11.57 0.05 -9.83
C ARG A 23 10.47 0.85 -9.08
N GLY A 24 9.83 0.26 -8.08
CA GLY A 24 8.57 0.80 -7.53
C GLY A 24 8.52 1.16 -6.04
N LEU A 25 9.47 0.74 -5.21
CA LEU A 25 9.39 0.90 -3.75
C LEU A 25 10.63 1.62 -3.21
N SER A 26 10.43 2.57 -2.31
CA SER A 26 11.50 3.28 -1.59
C SER A 26 12.44 2.32 -0.85
N LEU A 27 11.91 1.20 -0.35
CA LEU A 27 12.66 0.16 0.35
C LEU A 27 13.69 -0.55 -0.54
N ASP A 28 13.34 -0.82 -1.79
CA ASP A 28 14.25 -1.43 -2.77
C ASP A 28 15.41 -0.49 -3.13
N ARG A 29 15.09 0.79 -3.33
CA ARG A 29 16.09 1.83 -3.57
C ARG A 29 17.01 2.03 -2.37
N PHE A 30 16.46 2.02 -1.15
CA PHE A 30 17.25 2.10 0.07
C PHE A 30 18.22 0.93 0.18
N CYS A 31 17.77 -0.30 -0.06
CA CYS A 31 18.64 -1.48 -0.07
C CYS A 31 19.76 -1.36 -1.09
N THR A 32 19.44 -0.91 -2.30
CA THR A 32 20.42 -0.73 -3.38
C THR A 32 21.52 0.25 -2.99
N ILE A 33 21.14 1.39 -2.37
CA ILE A 33 22.11 2.41 -1.92
C ILE A 33 22.95 1.86 -0.78
N LEU A 34 22.33 1.23 0.22
CA LEU A 34 23.01 0.67 1.37
C LEU A 34 24.02 -0.42 0.97
N GLU A 35 23.62 -1.32 0.08
CA GLU A 35 24.51 -2.37 -0.43
C GLU A 35 25.69 -1.77 -1.20
N LYS A 36 25.46 -0.73 -1.99
CA LYS A 36 26.54 -0.04 -2.72
C LYS A 36 27.55 0.61 -1.78
N GLU A 37 27.11 1.23 -0.70
CA GLU A 37 27.96 1.97 0.24
C GLU A 37 28.64 1.07 1.27
N THR A 38 27.95 0.01 1.72
CA THR A 38 28.38 -0.81 2.87
C THR A 38 28.68 -2.27 2.54
N ARG A 39 28.33 -2.73 1.33
CA ARG A 39 28.37 -4.15 0.91
C ARG A 39 27.53 -5.10 1.78
N LYS A 40 26.57 -4.55 2.53
CA LYS A 40 25.66 -5.29 3.40
C LYS A 40 24.21 -4.98 3.04
N TYR A 41 23.34 -5.97 3.23
CA TYR A 41 21.89 -5.77 3.18
C TYR A 41 21.37 -5.30 4.54
N PRO A 42 20.14 -4.72 4.60
CA PRO A 42 19.53 -4.36 5.87
C PRO A 42 19.48 -5.52 6.88
N ARG A 43 19.21 -6.75 6.42
CA ARG A 43 19.19 -7.95 7.28
C ARG A 43 20.53 -8.26 7.97
N ASP A 44 21.63 -7.79 7.39
CA ASP A 44 22.98 -8.06 7.91
C ASP A 44 23.39 -7.03 8.96
N ILE A 45 22.59 -5.96 9.12
CA ILE A 45 22.85 -4.83 10.02
C ILE A 45 21.77 -4.76 11.12
N TRP A 46 20.51 -5.02 10.75
CA TRP A 46 19.36 -4.90 11.63
C TRP A 46 18.53 -6.16 11.67
N ASP A 47 18.03 -6.47 12.88
CA ASP A 47 17.05 -7.52 13.12
C ASP A 47 15.62 -7.00 12.92
N VAL A 48 15.26 -6.73 11.66
CA VAL A 48 13.96 -6.17 11.30
C VAL A 48 12.87 -7.23 11.43
N LYS A 49 11.87 -6.97 12.28
CA LYS A 49 10.76 -7.91 12.52
C LYS A 49 9.55 -7.69 11.61
N ILE A 50 9.24 -6.43 11.31
CA ILE A 50 8.06 -6.05 10.53
C ILE A 50 8.41 -4.93 9.55
N LEU A 51 7.92 -5.05 8.32
CA LEU A 51 7.89 -3.99 7.32
C LEU A 51 6.44 -3.59 7.05
N TYR A 52 6.10 -2.38 7.47
CA TYR A 52 4.86 -1.74 7.05
C TYR A 52 5.08 -1.10 5.69
N THR A 53 4.23 -1.47 4.73
CA THR A 53 4.33 -1.04 3.35
C THR A 53 3.02 -0.41 2.91
N ALA A 54 3.10 0.65 2.13
CA ALA A 54 1.95 1.36 1.58
C ALA A 54 2.27 1.78 0.13
N SER A 55 1.28 2.35 -0.56
CA SER A 55 1.42 3.06 -1.84
C SER A 55 1.40 2.25 -3.14
N VAL A 56 1.60 0.92 -3.10
CA VAL A 56 1.41 0.08 -4.28
C VAL A 56 0.41 -1.01 -3.94
N ALA A 57 -0.64 -1.15 -4.76
CA ALA A 57 -1.62 -2.21 -4.55
C ALA A 57 -0.95 -3.58 -4.65
N LYS A 58 -1.30 -4.48 -3.73
CA LYS A 58 -0.83 -5.88 -3.71
C LYS A 58 0.68 -5.96 -3.48
N ILE A 59 1.25 -5.04 -2.69
CA ILE A 59 2.65 -5.13 -2.24
C ILE A 59 2.89 -6.47 -1.57
N TYR A 60 1.95 -6.91 -0.74
CA TYR A 60 2.10 -8.16 -0.01
C TYR A 60 2.37 -9.34 -0.93
N SER A 61 1.54 -9.56 -1.95
CA SER A 61 1.71 -10.73 -2.82
C SER A 61 2.87 -10.58 -3.80
N LYS A 62 3.12 -9.36 -4.29
CA LYS A 62 4.11 -9.12 -5.35
C LYS A 62 5.53 -8.95 -4.83
N TYR A 63 5.72 -8.24 -3.72
CA TYR A 63 7.05 -7.84 -3.27
C TYR A 63 7.54 -8.56 -2.01
N LYS A 64 6.68 -9.28 -1.28
CA LYS A 64 7.09 -10.05 -0.10
C LYS A 64 8.33 -10.95 -0.33
N PRO A 65 8.45 -11.70 -1.44
CA PRO A 65 9.66 -12.51 -1.68
C PRO A 65 10.93 -11.65 -1.82
N ILE A 66 10.83 -10.53 -2.53
CA ILE A 66 11.95 -9.61 -2.78
C ILE A 66 12.35 -8.91 -1.47
N LEU A 67 11.38 -8.41 -0.72
CA LEU A 67 11.60 -7.75 0.56
C LEU A 67 12.23 -8.69 1.58
N ARG A 68 11.79 -9.95 1.66
CA ARG A 68 12.43 -10.94 2.54
C ARG A 68 13.86 -11.26 2.15
N LYS A 69 14.16 -11.26 0.85
CA LYS A 69 15.55 -11.39 0.38
C LYS A 69 16.43 -10.23 0.83
N MET A 70 15.90 -9.02 1.03
CA MET A 70 16.71 -7.87 1.44
C MET A 70 16.73 -7.65 2.95
N TYR A 71 15.60 -7.86 3.62
CA TYR A 71 15.38 -7.53 5.03
C TYR A 71 15.34 -8.75 5.96
N GLY A 72 15.49 -9.96 5.43
CA GLY A 72 15.49 -11.20 6.23
C GLY A 72 14.09 -11.81 6.33
N ASP A 73 13.90 -12.75 7.28
CA ASP A 73 12.59 -13.35 7.52
C ASP A 73 11.67 -12.37 8.27
N VAL A 74 11.21 -11.38 7.51
CA VAL A 74 10.42 -10.26 8.00
C VAL A 74 8.94 -10.46 7.66
N SER A 75 8.07 -10.03 8.57
CA SER A 75 6.64 -9.90 8.32
C SER A 75 6.39 -8.67 7.48
N VAL A 76 5.88 -8.85 6.26
CA VAL A 76 5.48 -7.75 5.38
C VAL A 76 3.99 -7.51 5.56
N VAL A 77 3.61 -6.29 5.92
CA VAL A 77 2.22 -5.88 6.14
C VAL A 77 1.90 -4.76 5.15
N GLU A 78 0.86 -4.95 4.35
CA GLU A 78 0.32 -3.90 3.49
C GLU A 78 -0.68 -3.07 4.28
N MET A 79 -0.47 -1.76 4.36
CA MET A 79 -1.37 -0.82 5.02
C MET A 79 -2.17 -0.04 3.99
N TYR A 80 -3.43 0.22 4.32
CA TYR A 80 -4.25 1.19 3.62
C TYR A 80 -4.19 2.51 4.37
N THR A 81 -3.50 3.48 3.78
CA THR A 81 -3.23 4.79 4.38
C THR A 81 -3.44 5.89 3.36
N ALA A 82 -3.89 7.05 3.82
CA ALA A 82 -3.85 8.30 3.09
C ALA A 82 -3.21 9.41 3.94
N THR A 83 -3.15 10.63 3.42
CA THR A 83 -2.64 11.80 4.14
C THR A 83 -3.36 12.00 5.48
N GLU A 84 -4.64 11.63 5.52
CA GLU A 84 -5.56 11.85 6.63
C GLU A 84 -5.47 10.75 7.71
N GLY A 85 -4.79 9.62 7.45
CA GLY A 85 -4.64 8.57 8.44
C GLY A 85 -4.31 7.18 7.90
N ALA A 86 -4.14 6.23 8.84
CA ALA A 86 -3.92 4.82 8.56
C ALA A 86 -5.20 4.02 8.83
N PHE A 87 -6.00 3.84 7.79
CA PHE A 87 -7.37 3.36 7.87
C PHE A 87 -7.52 1.85 8.07
N GLY A 88 -6.49 1.10 7.74
CA GLY A 88 -6.48 -0.33 8.01
C GLY A 88 -5.21 -1.00 7.52
N GLN A 89 -5.16 -2.30 7.76
CA GLN A 89 -4.03 -3.12 7.39
C GLN A 89 -4.48 -4.48 6.89
N GLN A 90 -3.69 -5.03 6.00
CA GLN A 90 -3.82 -6.40 5.56
C GLN A 90 -3.66 -7.34 6.76
N MET A 91 -4.55 -8.31 6.85
CA MET A 91 -4.52 -9.36 7.85
C MET A 91 -4.40 -10.72 7.17
N TYR A 92 -3.59 -11.60 7.77
CA TYR A 92 -3.36 -12.97 7.30
C TYR A 92 -2.66 -13.07 5.93
N GLU A 93 -2.89 -14.17 5.21
CA GLU A 93 -2.26 -14.43 3.91
C GLU A 93 -3.08 -13.89 2.73
N TYR A 94 -4.25 -13.32 2.99
CA TYR A 94 -5.13 -12.77 1.96
C TYR A 94 -4.80 -11.31 1.66
N PRO A 95 -4.96 -10.84 0.42
CA PRO A 95 -4.71 -9.44 0.04
C PRO A 95 -5.85 -8.50 0.46
N TYR A 96 -6.60 -8.85 1.52
CA TYR A 96 -7.71 -8.07 2.03
C TYR A 96 -7.27 -7.31 3.27
N TRP A 97 -7.78 -6.09 3.42
CA TRP A 97 -7.50 -5.27 4.59
C TRP A 97 -8.64 -5.36 5.58
N ARG A 98 -8.28 -5.15 6.84
CA ARG A 98 -9.20 -5.00 7.96
C ARG A 98 -9.26 -3.51 8.33
N PRO A 99 -10.46 -2.90 8.36
CA PRO A 99 -10.62 -1.53 8.81
C PRO A 99 -10.35 -1.39 10.31
N ASN A 100 -9.72 -0.28 10.70
CA ASN A 100 -9.47 0.11 12.09
C ASN A 100 -10.72 0.77 12.70
N TYR A 101 -11.76 -0.03 12.96
CA TYR A 101 -13.06 0.43 13.48
C TYR A 101 -12.98 1.08 14.87
N ASP A 102 -11.90 0.86 15.61
CA ASP A 102 -11.59 1.49 16.90
C ASP A 102 -11.11 2.94 16.75
N LEU A 103 -10.59 3.31 15.57
CA LEU A 103 -10.01 4.63 15.31
C LEU A 103 -10.88 5.49 14.40
N TYR A 104 -11.63 4.88 13.49
CA TYR A 104 -12.38 5.59 12.46
C TYR A 104 -13.78 5.01 12.26
N PHE A 105 -14.69 5.87 11.80
CA PHE A 105 -16.02 5.44 11.39
C PHE A 105 -16.07 5.30 9.87
N PHE A 106 -16.50 4.12 9.40
CA PHE A 106 -16.47 3.76 7.98
C PHE A 106 -17.87 3.60 7.42
N GLU A 107 -18.12 4.32 6.34
CA GLU A 107 -19.35 4.24 5.56
C GLU A 107 -19.01 3.92 4.11
N VAL A 108 -20.02 3.48 3.38
CA VAL A 108 -19.91 3.18 1.96
C VAL A 108 -21.11 3.75 1.21
N GLU A 109 -20.82 4.53 0.18
CA GLU A 109 -21.81 5.03 -0.76
C GLU A 109 -21.97 4.02 -1.89
N THR A 110 -23.07 3.27 -1.86
CA THR A 110 -23.49 2.38 -2.95
C THR A 110 -24.34 3.15 -3.95
N ASP A 111 -24.73 2.52 -5.05
CA ASP A 111 -25.65 3.12 -6.02
C ASP A 111 -27.06 3.39 -5.45
N ARG A 112 -27.42 2.74 -4.34
CA ARG A 112 -28.77 2.82 -3.74
C ARG A 112 -28.82 3.72 -2.52
N GLU A 113 -27.81 3.60 -1.67
CA GLU A 113 -27.79 4.23 -0.35
C GLU A 113 -26.37 4.37 0.20
N THR A 114 -26.25 5.16 1.27
CA THR A 114 -25.07 5.13 2.13
C THR A 114 -25.37 4.27 3.34
N LYS A 115 -24.51 3.29 3.61
CA LYS A 115 -24.62 2.40 4.77
C LYS A 115 -23.29 2.26 5.49
N ILE A 116 -23.30 1.62 6.66
CA ILE A 116 -22.05 1.40 7.39
C ILE A 116 -21.23 0.34 6.64
N LEU A 117 -19.90 0.50 6.57
CA LEU A 117 -19.04 -0.39 5.78
C LEU A 117 -19.24 -1.87 6.17
N TYR A 118 -19.43 -2.17 7.46
CA TYR A 118 -19.65 -3.55 7.93
C TYR A 118 -20.98 -4.15 7.48
N GLU A 119 -21.89 -3.37 6.90
CA GLU A 119 -23.21 -3.81 6.43
C GLU A 119 -23.18 -4.20 4.95
N LEU A 120 -22.08 -3.95 4.22
CA LEU A 120 -21.94 -4.41 2.84
C LEU A 120 -22.14 -5.93 2.75
N GLU A 121 -22.98 -6.32 1.81
CA GLU A 121 -23.17 -7.72 1.47
C GLU A 121 -21.98 -8.23 0.64
N ARG A 122 -21.75 -9.54 0.65
CA ARG A 122 -20.65 -10.13 -0.11
C ARG A 122 -20.80 -9.78 -1.58
N ASP A 123 -19.69 -9.40 -2.20
CA ASP A 123 -19.63 -8.98 -3.60
C ASP A 123 -20.40 -7.67 -3.90
N GLU A 124 -20.85 -6.96 -2.86
CA GLU A 124 -21.41 -5.60 -2.96
C GLU A 124 -20.28 -4.56 -2.96
N TRP A 125 -20.40 -3.60 -3.88
CA TRP A 125 -19.44 -2.52 -4.10
C TRP A 125 -19.99 -1.17 -3.63
N GLY A 126 -19.08 -0.29 -3.22
CA GLY A 126 -19.38 1.13 -3.13
C GLY A 126 -18.14 1.98 -2.86
N LYS A 127 -18.34 3.29 -2.79
CA LYS A 127 -17.27 4.27 -2.60
C LYS A 127 -17.04 4.52 -1.12
N LEU A 128 -15.79 4.44 -0.69
CA LEU A 128 -15.42 4.56 0.71
C LEU A 128 -15.59 6.00 1.22
N ILE A 129 -16.26 6.12 2.36
CA ILE A 129 -16.39 7.34 3.15
C ILE A 129 -15.83 7.05 4.55
N VAL A 130 -14.96 7.92 5.04
CA VAL A 130 -14.33 7.76 6.37
C VAL A 130 -14.52 9.02 7.18
N SER A 131 -14.96 8.87 8.43
CA SER A 131 -14.90 9.95 9.40
C SER A 131 -13.67 9.78 10.28
N THR A 132 -12.84 10.81 10.29
CA THR A 132 -11.66 10.93 11.16
C THR A 132 -11.90 12.00 12.22
N PRO A 133 -11.04 12.09 13.26
CA PRO A 133 -11.13 13.15 14.26
C PRO A 133 -11.08 14.58 13.67
N LEU A 134 -10.51 14.75 12.47
CA LEU A 134 -10.37 16.05 11.80
C LEU A 134 -11.36 16.26 10.65
N PHE A 135 -11.78 15.19 9.98
CA PHE A 135 -12.61 15.26 8.78
C PHE A 135 -13.81 14.31 8.90
N PRO A 136 -15.00 14.80 9.28
CA PRO A 136 -16.21 13.98 9.29
C PRO A 136 -16.67 13.69 7.85
N ARG A 137 -17.07 12.43 7.61
CA ARG A 137 -17.60 11.96 6.32
C ARG A 137 -16.73 12.34 5.10
N TYR A 138 -15.41 12.22 5.25
CA TYR A 138 -14.47 12.45 4.15
C TYR A 138 -14.66 11.38 3.07
N ARG A 139 -14.93 11.81 1.83
CA ARG A 139 -15.06 10.91 0.69
C ARG A 139 -13.67 10.56 0.18
N ILE A 140 -13.16 9.40 0.57
CA ILE A 140 -11.93 8.86 -0.03
C ILE A 140 -12.20 8.55 -1.51
N GLY A 141 -13.36 7.95 -1.82
CA GLY A 141 -13.78 7.70 -3.19
C GLY A 141 -13.21 6.43 -3.83
N ASP A 142 -12.28 5.74 -3.15
CA ASP A 142 -11.85 4.40 -3.53
C ASP A 142 -13.03 3.42 -3.54
N LEU A 143 -13.04 2.50 -4.51
CA LEU A 143 -14.05 1.45 -4.56
C LEU A 143 -13.66 0.34 -3.59
N VAL A 144 -14.60 -0.02 -2.72
CA VAL A 144 -14.45 -1.10 -1.76
C VAL A 144 -15.49 -2.18 -1.99
N GLU A 145 -15.09 -3.42 -1.75
CA GLU A 145 -15.96 -4.58 -1.85
C GLU A 145 -15.82 -5.46 -0.62
N ALA A 146 -16.94 -5.96 -0.12
CA ALA A 146 -16.96 -6.93 0.96
C ALA A 146 -16.56 -8.33 0.45
N ARG A 147 -15.52 -8.90 1.06
CA ARG A 147 -15.00 -10.21 0.65
C ARG A 147 -15.34 -11.31 1.62
N VAL A 148 -14.90 -11.14 2.87
CA VAL A 148 -14.98 -12.21 3.88
C VAL A 148 -15.41 -11.63 5.21
N ARG A 149 -16.43 -12.25 5.82
CA ARG A 149 -16.74 -12.09 7.24
C ARG A 149 -16.07 -13.21 8.00
N THR A 150 -15.19 -12.85 8.93
CA THR A 150 -14.54 -13.79 9.84
C THR A 150 -15.04 -13.55 11.25
N ASN A 151 -14.90 -14.54 12.15
CA ASN A 151 -15.16 -14.33 13.59
C ASN A 151 -14.31 -13.19 14.18
N SER A 152 -13.15 -12.92 13.56
CA SER A 152 -12.19 -11.89 13.96
C SER A 152 -12.38 -10.53 13.29
N GLY A 153 -13.32 -10.37 12.34
CA GLY A 153 -13.56 -9.09 11.69
C GLY A 153 -14.05 -9.17 10.23
N PHE A 154 -14.30 -7.97 9.69
CA PHE A 154 -14.77 -7.74 8.34
C PHE A 154 -13.58 -7.41 7.42
N LEU A 155 -13.41 -8.20 6.35
CA LEU A 155 -12.34 -8.05 5.38
C LEU A 155 -12.87 -7.50 4.06
N VAL A 156 -12.17 -6.49 3.57
CA VAL A 156 -12.55 -5.71 2.40
C VAL A 156 -11.41 -5.70 1.38
N GLU A 157 -11.77 -5.68 0.11
CA GLU A 157 -10.85 -5.41 -0.98
C GLU A 157 -11.00 -3.96 -1.42
N ILE A 158 -9.89 -3.28 -1.68
CA ILE A 158 -9.89 -1.97 -2.34
C ILE A 158 -9.53 -2.15 -3.80
N SER A 159 -10.37 -1.61 -4.66
CA SER A 159 -10.04 -1.33 -6.04
C SER A 159 -9.80 0.16 -6.18
N HIS A 160 -8.59 0.53 -6.61
CA HIS A 160 -8.33 1.88 -7.08
C HIS A 160 -9.01 1.97 -8.43
N GLY A 161 -10.23 2.49 -8.46
CA GLY A 161 -11.07 2.52 -9.66
C GLY A 161 -10.28 3.06 -10.85
N ARG A 162 -10.21 2.29 -11.94
CA ARG A 162 -10.10 2.92 -13.25
C ARG A 162 -11.49 3.48 -13.53
N SER A 163 -11.62 4.80 -13.42
CA SER A 163 -12.67 5.54 -14.12
C SER A 163 -12.52 5.34 -15.62
#